data_AF-A0A8T4R9D0-F1
#
_entry.id   AF-A0A8T4R9D0-F1
#
_cell.length_a   1.000
_cell.length_b   1.000
_cell.length_c   1.000
_cell.angle_alpha   90.00
_cell.angle_beta   90.00
_cell.angle_gamma   90.00
#
_symmetry.space_group_name_H-M   'P 1'
#
loop_
_entity.id
_entity.type
_entity.pdbx_description
1 polymer ?
#
loop_
_entity_poly.entity_id
_entity_poly.type
_entity_poly.pdbx_seq_one_letter_code
_entity_poly.pdbx_strand_id
1 'polypeptide(L)'
;MGSQAYYAMYHGLLAILYKFGYESKNHECTISTVEYLIEIKKIELDLMDVAFIRTTEQMKPKDAKSLREEFQYGTKTDVNKELLNNLVMGAKEIVEKIEIVLGKD
;
A
#
# COMPACT_ATOMS: atom_id res chain seq x y z
N MET A 1 -5.67 11.23 2.34
CA MET A 1 -5.89 9.93 3.01
C MET A 1 -5.49 8.78 2.11
N GLY A 2 -6.04 8.62 0.89
CA GLY A 2 -5.57 7.57 -0.03
C GLY A 2 -4.07 7.61 -0.35
N SER A 3 -3.53 8.81 -0.61
CA SER A 3 -2.08 8.99 -0.79
C SER A 3 -1.25 8.65 0.46
N GLN A 4 -1.77 8.93 1.66
CA GLN A 4 -1.04 8.65 2.91
C GLN A 4 -1.00 7.15 3.23
N ALA A 5 -2.12 6.45 3.02
CA ALA A 5 -2.19 4.99 3.16
C ALA A 5 -1.23 4.31 2.18
N TYR A 6 -1.21 4.76 0.92
CA TYR A 6 -0.23 4.30 -0.07
C TYR A 6 1.21 4.50 0.41
N TYR A 7 1.58 5.72 0.80
CA TYR A 7 2.97 6.01 1.18
C TYR A 7 3.40 5.26 2.45
N ALA A 8 2.49 4.97 3.38
CA ALA A 8 2.78 4.13 4.53
C ALA A 8 3.23 2.72 4.09
N MET A 9 2.46 2.06 3.22
CA MET A 9 2.81 0.75 2.67
C MET A 9 4.08 0.81 1.81
N TYR A 10 4.21 1.82 0.95
CA TYR A 10 5.36 2.01 0.07
C TYR A 10 6.68 2.18 0.85
N HIS A 11 6.68 2.95 1.94
CA HIS A 11 7.85 3.05 2.80
C HIS A 11 8.19 1.72 3.50
N GLY A 12 7.19 0.89 3.78
CA GLY A 12 7.41 -0.49 4.19
C GLY A 12 8.15 -1.31 3.13
N LEU A 13 7.75 -1.21 1.86
CA LEU A 13 8.46 -1.88 0.76
C LEU A 13 9.90 -1.38 0.61
N LEU A 14 10.14 -0.07 0.74
CA LEU A 14 11.49 0.49 0.73
C LEU A 14 12.35 -0.06 1.88
N ALA A 15 11.76 -0.25 3.06
CA ALA A 15 12.47 -0.86 4.19
C ALA A 15 12.85 -2.32 3.91
N ILE A 16 11.99 -3.08 3.22
CA ILE A 16 12.33 -4.44 2.74
C ILE A 16 13.52 -4.37 1.79
N LEU A 17 13.49 -3.50 0.77
CA LEU A 17 14.61 -3.33 -0.16
C LEU A 17 15.91 -3.02 0.57
N TYR A 18 15.87 -2.07 1.52
CA TYR A 18 17.04 -1.68 2.32
C TYR A 18 17.62 -2.85 3.12
N LYS A 19 16.78 -3.73 3.70
CA LYS A 19 17.22 -4.95 4.40
C LYS A 19 18.05 -5.88 3.50
N PHE A 20 17.80 -5.88 2.19
CA PHE A 20 18.56 -6.66 1.20
C PHE A 20 19.66 -5.86 0.48
N GLY A 21 19.93 -4.62 0.89
CA GLY A 21 20.95 -3.76 0.30
C GLY A 21 20.56 -3.10 -1.02
N TYR A 22 19.26 -3.03 -1.32
CA TYR A 22 18.73 -2.33 -2.49
C TYR A 22 18.21 -0.94 -2.15
N GLU A 23 18.26 -0.04 -3.12
CA GLU A 23 17.63 1.28 -3.05
C GLU A 23 16.79 1.53 -4.31
N SER A 24 15.69 2.27 -4.16
CA SER A 24 14.84 2.65 -5.29
C SER A 24 14.19 4.00 -5.04
N LYS A 25 13.97 4.74 -6.15
CA LYS A 25 13.15 5.97 -6.19
C LYS A 25 11.97 5.83 -7.14
N ASN A 26 11.77 4.65 -7.71
CA ASN A 26 10.72 4.36 -8.68
C ASN A 26 9.70 3.40 -8.05
N HIS A 27 8.43 3.79 -8.07
CA HIS A 27 7.34 3.06 -7.42
C HIS A 27 7.18 1.65 -7.98
N GLU A 28 7.10 1.53 -9.31
CA GLU A 28 6.99 0.26 -10.03
C GLU A 28 8.17 -0.66 -9.75
N CYS A 29 9.40 -0.14 -9.84
CA CYS A 29 10.61 -0.90 -9.57
C CYS A 29 10.65 -1.42 -8.13
N THR A 30 10.18 -0.62 -7.16
CA THR A 30 10.10 -1.03 -5.75
C THR A 30 9.13 -2.19 -5.57
N ILE A 31 7.93 -2.08 -6.14
CA ILE A 31 6.89 -3.11 -6.08
C ILE A 31 7.38 -4.41 -6.74
N SER A 32 7.89 -4.33 -7.97
CA SER A 32 8.40 -5.51 -8.68
C SER A 32 9.60 -6.17 -8.03
N THR A 33 10.46 -5.40 -7.34
CA THR A 33 11.57 -5.98 -6.57
C THR A 33 11.04 -6.80 -5.40
N VAL A 34 9.98 -6.34 -4.72
CA VAL A 34 9.33 -7.11 -3.65
C VAL A 34 8.65 -8.37 -4.21
N GLU A 35 7.94 -8.26 -5.33
CA GLU A 35 7.35 -9.44 -6.03
C GLU A 35 8.41 -10.49 -6.33
N TYR A 36 9.57 -10.06 -6.86
CA TYR A 36 10.71 -10.94 -7.11
C TYR A 36 11.22 -11.60 -5.82
N LEU A 37 11.40 -10.85 -4.73
CA LEU A 37 11.85 -11.39 -3.45
C LEU A 37 10.88 -12.44 -2.87
N ILE A 38 9.57 -12.26 -3.09
CA ILE A 38 8.55 -13.27 -2.73
C ILE A 38 8.72 -14.52 -3.62
N GLU A 39 8.83 -14.34 -4.94
CA GLU A 39 8.99 -15.42 -5.91
C GLU A 39 10.20 -16.31 -5.59
N ILE A 40 11.34 -15.70 -5.28
CA ILE A 40 12.57 -16.43 -4.88
C ILE A 40 12.59 -16.84 -3.40
N LYS A 41 11.46 -16.70 -2.69
CA LYS A 41 11.25 -17.10 -1.29
C LYS A 41 12.25 -16.49 -0.31
N LYS A 42 12.68 -15.24 -0.56
CA LYS A 42 13.53 -14.48 0.35
C LYS A 42 12.75 -13.76 1.44
N ILE A 43 11.46 -13.50 1.20
CA ILE A 43 10.51 -12.98 2.17
C ILE A 43 9.18 -13.73 2.06
N GLU A 44 8.38 -13.67 3.11
CA GLU A 44 7.02 -14.21 3.14
C GLU A 44 6.02 -13.05 3.28
N LEU A 45 5.40 -12.68 2.16
CA LEU A 45 4.36 -11.66 2.06
C LEU A 45 3.37 -12.11 0.96
N ASP A 46 2.08 -11.83 1.12
CA ASP A 46 1.08 -12.24 0.13
C ASP A 46 1.19 -11.39 -1.15
N LEU A 47 1.14 -12.03 -2.32
CA LEU A 47 1.06 -11.33 -3.60
C LEU A 47 -0.21 -10.46 -3.70
N MET A 48 -1.29 -10.83 -3.01
CA MET A 48 -2.50 -10.01 -2.91
C MET A 48 -2.26 -8.70 -2.17
N ASP A 49 -1.43 -8.71 -1.12
CA ASP A 49 -1.04 -7.49 -0.41
C ASP A 49 -0.25 -6.57 -1.34
N VAL A 50 0.67 -7.12 -2.14
CA VAL A 50 1.45 -6.36 -3.11
C VAL A 50 0.57 -5.80 -4.24
N ALA A 51 -0.38 -6.59 -4.73
CA ALA A 51 -1.37 -6.15 -5.71
C ALA A 51 -2.26 -5.01 -5.17
N PHE A 52 -2.60 -5.04 -3.87
CA PHE A 52 -3.34 -3.98 -3.20
C PHE A 52 -2.55 -2.66 -3.17
N ILE A 53 -1.26 -2.71 -2.84
CA ILE A 53 -0.37 -1.53 -2.85
C ILE A 53 -0.31 -0.93 -4.26
N ARG A 54 -0.08 -1.78 -5.28
CA ARG A 54 -0.01 -1.39 -6.69
C ARG A 54 -1.31 -0.75 -7.17
N THR A 55 -2.46 -1.33 -6.80
CA THR A 55 -3.77 -0.75 -7.14
C THR A 55 -3.99 0.60 -6.45
N THR A 56 -3.54 0.75 -5.21
CA THR A 56 -3.65 2.01 -4.46
C THR A 56 -2.75 3.11 -5.05
N GLU A 57 -1.58 2.77 -5.57
CA GLU A 57 -0.67 3.69 -6.28
C GLU A 57 -1.35 4.31 -7.52
N GLN A 58 -2.07 3.48 -8.26
CA GLN A 58 -2.71 3.85 -9.53
C GLN A 58 -4.04 4.61 -9.37
N MET A 59 -4.57 4.70 -8.14
CA MET A 59 -5.77 5.52 -7.87
C MET A 59 -5.46 6.97 -8.22
N LYS A 60 -6.06 7.49 -9.30
CA LYS A 60 -5.71 8.81 -9.81
C LYS A 60 -6.11 9.90 -8.82
N PRO A 61 -5.45 11.07 -8.84
CA PRO A 61 -5.91 12.24 -8.11
C PRO A 61 -7.34 12.64 -8.45
N LYS A 62 -7.85 12.32 -9.65
CA LYS A 62 -9.26 12.52 -10.01
C LYS A 62 -10.19 11.57 -9.26
N ASP A 63 -9.81 10.32 -9.05
CA ASP A 63 -10.58 9.37 -8.26
C ASP A 63 -10.50 9.72 -6.78
N ALA A 64 -9.34 10.17 -6.30
CA ALA A 64 -9.16 10.69 -4.95
C ALA A 64 -9.87 12.04 -4.70
N LYS A 65 -9.94 12.93 -5.71
CA LYS A 65 -10.65 14.22 -5.67
C LYS A 65 -12.16 14.01 -5.77
N SER A 66 -12.63 13.13 -6.65
CA SER A 66 -14.04 12.71 -6.70
C SER A 66 -14.46 12.07 -5.38
N LEU A 67 -13.61 11.20 -4.80
CA LEU A 67 -13.80 10.71 -3.43
C LEU A 67 -13.91 11.89 -2.47
N ARG A 68 -12.96 12.84 -2.48
CA ARG A 68 -12.93 14.01 -1.58
C ARG A 68 -14.14 14.94 -1.73
N GLU A 69 -14.61 15.18 -2.94
CA GLU A 69 -15.79 16.01 -3.24
C GLU A 69 -17.08 15.27 -2.85
N GLU A 70 -17.19 13.96 -3.11
CA GLU A 70 -18.28 13.14 -2.56
C GLU A 70 -18.24 13.05 -1.02
N PHE A 71 -17.06 12.99 -0.40
CA PHE A 71 -16.90 13.02 1.06
C PHE A 71 -17.39 14.32 1.68
N GLN A 72 -17.25 15.44 0.97
CA GLN A 72 -17.58 16.77 1.48
C GLN A 72 -19.03 17.17 1.19
N TYR A 73 -19.63 16.69 0.09
CA TYR A 73 -20.94 17.18 -0.41
C TYR A 73 -21.93 16.08 -0.87
N GLY A 74 -21.57 14.79 -0.80
CA GLY A 74 -22.39 13.69 -1.32
C GLY A 74 -23.39 13.12 -0.31
N THR A 75 -24.61 12.84 -0.76
CA THR A 75 -25.71 12.24 0.03
C THR A 75 -25.59 10.71 0.23
N LYS A 76 -24.47 10.10 -0.18
CA LYS A 76 -24.13 8.67 0.04
C LYS A 76 -22.95 8.54 1.02
N THR A 77 -23.12 9.01 2.24
CA THR A 77 -22.05 9.06 3.26
C THR A 77 -21.59 7.70 3.78
N ASP A 78 -22.41 6.64 3.70
CA ASP A 78 -22.09 5.36 4.34
C ASP A 78 -21.17 4.47 3.48
N VAL A 79 -21.48 4.34 2.18
CA VAL A 79 -20.67 3.54 1.22
C VAL A 79 -19.24 4.08 1.10
N ASN A 80 -19.07 5.41 1.15
CA ASN A 80 -17.76 6.04 1.05
C ASN A 80 -16.92 5.91 2.33
N LYS A 81 -17.55 5.86 3.51
CA LYS A 81 -16.86 5.57 4.77
C LYS A 81 -16.35 4.13 4.82
N GLU A 82 -17.14 3.19 4.33
CA GLU A 82 -16.74 1.78 4.25
C GLU A 82 -15.50 1.61 3.36
N LEU A 83 -15.50 2.20 2.16
CA LEU A 83 -14.36 2.15 1.25
C LEU A 83 -13.08 2.76 1.86
N LEU A 84 -13.21 3.90 2.54
CA LEU A 84 -12.09 4.55 3.22
C LEU A 84 -11.57 3.71 4.38
N ASN A 85 -12.46 3.15 5.19
CA ASN A 85 -12.08 2.29 6.30
C ASN A 85 -11.38 1.03 5.79
N ASN A 86 -11.88 0.41 4.73
CA ASN A 86 -11.24 -0.75 4.11
C ASN A 86 -9.84 -0.41 3.60
N LEU A 87 -9.65 0.78 3.00
CA LEU A 87 -8.33 1.24 2.57
C LEU A 87 -7.36 1.41 3.74
N VAL A 88 -7.81 2.05 4.82
CA VAL A 88 -6.99 2.31 6.01
C VAL A 88 -6.66 1.01 6.76
N MET A 89 -7.64 0.12 6.93
CA MET A 89 -7.44 -1.18 7.58
C MET A 89 -6.51 -2.06 6.76
N GLY A 90 -6.75 -2.18 5.45
CA GLY A 90 -5.87 -2.95 4.56
C GLY A 90 -4.43 -2.42 4.57
N ALA A 91 -4.24 -1.09 4.52
CA ALA A 91 -2.92 -0.51 4.62
C ALA A 91 -2.24 -0.78 5.97
N LYS A 92 -3.00 -0.76 7.07
CA LYS A 92 -2.49 -1.08 8.40
C LYS A 92 -2.04 -2.54 8.50
N GLU A 93 -2.89 -3.48 8.08
CA GLU A 93 -2.57 -4.92 8.09
C GLU A 93 -1.32 -5.24 7.25
N ILE A 94 -1.20 -4.61 6.08
CA ILE A 94 -0.03 -4.76 5.21
C ILE A 94 1.24 -4.24 5.90
N VAL A 95 1.18 -3.08 6.55
CA VAL A 95 2.33 -2.54 7.29
C VAL A 95 2.74 -3.47 8.43
N GLU A 96 1.79 -4.00 9.20
CA GLU A 96 2.06 -4.97 10.28
C GLU A 96 2.72 -6.25 9.75
N LYS A 97 2.25 -6.79 8.61
CA LYS A 97 2.91 -7.93 7.94
C LYS A 97 4.34 -7.59 7.50
N ILE A 98 4.57 -6.39 6.99
CA ILE A 98 5.91 -5.93 6.61
C ILE A 98 6.84 -5.83 7.83
N GLU A 99 6.34 -5.38 8.99
CA GLU A 99 7.12 -5.33 10.23
C GLU A 99 7.61 -6.72 10.66
N ILE A 100 6.75 -7.74 10.55
CA ILE A 100 7.10 -9.15 10.78
C ILE A 100 8.20 -9.60 9.79
N VAL A 101 8.06 -9.29 8.49
CA VAL A 101 9.09 -9.59 7.48
C VAL A 101 10.43 -8.92 7.81
N LEU A 102 10.40 -7.71 8.37
CA LEU A 102 11.59 -6.99 8.77
C LEU A 102 12.24 -7.59 10.04
N GLY A 103 11.49 -8.33 10.86
CA GLY A 103 11.95 -8.88 12.13
C GLY A 103 11.93 -7.83 13.25
N LYS A 104 10.95 -6.91 13.21
CA LYS A 104 10.67 -6.00 14.32
C LYS A 104 9.54 -6.61 15.15
N ASP A 105 9.87 -6.91 16.41
CA ASP A 105 8.91 -7.37 17.44
C ASP A 105 8.10 -6.19 18.01
#